data_AF-A0A7C0ZSH2-F1
#
_entry.id   AF-A0A7C0ZSH2-F1
#
_cell.length_a   1.000
_cell.length_b   1.000
_cell.length_c   1.000
_cell.angle_alpha   90.00
_cell.angle_beta   90.00
_cell.angle_gamma   90.00
#
_symmetry.space_group_name_H-M   'P 1'
#
loop_
_entity.id
_entity.type
_entity.pdbx_description
1 polymer ?
#
loop_
_entity_poly.entity_id
_entity_poly.type
_entity_poly.pdbx_seq_one_letter_code
_entity_poly.pdbx_strand_id
1 'polypeptide(L)' 'MQKRCPGYLSSALMPDLSFFNCNFFASEVKRCIAEAMEPVETVLIDAEAMNDIDITGADRLIKLNTELNRKNIVM' A
#
# COMPACT_ATOMS: atom_id res chain seq x y z
N MET A 1 11.11 5.59 15.64
CA MET A 1 9.75 6.15 15.54
C MET A 1 9.47 6.45 14.09
N GLN A 2 8.75 5.57 13.38
CA GLN A 2 8.42 5.76 11.97
C GLN A 2 7.15 6.63 11.90
N LYS A 3 7.25 7.80 11.27
CA LYS A 3 6.15 8.75 11.13
C LYS A 3 5.06 8.13 10.23
N ARG A 4 3.90 7.82 10.81
CA ARG A 4 2.67 7.56 10.05
C ARG A 4 2.12 8.93 9.64
N CYS A 5 2.53 9.44 8.49
CA CYS A 5 1.83 10.56 7.87
C CYS A 5 0.54 10.01 7.22
N PRO A 6 -0.57 10.77 7.20
CA PRO A 6 -1.74 10.41 6.40
C PRO A 6 -1.26 10.21 4.95
N GLY A 7 -1.48 9.01 4.39
CA GLY A 7 -1.08 8.73 3.01
C GLY A 7 0.37 8.30 2.78
N TYR A 8 1.10 7.79 3.77
CA TYR A 8 2.45 7.24 3.53
C TYR A 8 2.60 5.85 4.17
N LEU A 9 2.92 4.85 3.34
CA LEU A 9 3.30 3.51 3.78
C LEU A 9 4.70 3.17 3.25
N SER A 10 5.64 2.91 4.14
CA SER A 10 6.98 2.45 3.74
C SER A 10 7.01 0.94 3.57
N SER A 11 7.61 0.47 2.47
CA SER A 11 7.84 -0.95 2.19
C SER A 11 8.90 -1.60 3.06
N ALA A 12 9.55 -0.85 3.97
CA ALA A 12 10.59 -1.36 4.88
C ALA A 12 10.17 -2.59 5.73
N LEU A 13 8.89 -2.99 5.69
CA LEU A 13 8.34 -4.17 6.35
C LEU A 13 8.30 -5.42 5.46
N MET A 14 8.39 -5.31 4.13
CA MET A 14 8.29 -6.42 3.18
C MET A 14 9.22 -6.18 1.98
N PRO A 15 10.43 -6.77 1.99
CA PRO A 15 11.41 -6.57 0.92
C PRO A 15 10.99 -7.21 -0.41
N ASP A 16 10.02 -8.13 -0.41
CA ASP A 16 9.45 -8.70 -1.62
C ASP A 16 7.93 -8.58 -1.57
N LEU A 17 7.27 -8.41 -2.71
CA LEU A 17 5.81 -8.46 -2.82
C LEU A 17 5.38 -9.63 -3.71
N SER A 18 4.82 -10.66 -3.09
CA SER A 18 4.56 -11.93 -3.75
C SER A 18 3.24 -12.55 -3.30
N PHE A 19 2.87 -13.68 -3.90
CA PHE A 19 1.58 -14.35 -3.64
C PHE A 19 1.27 -14.58 -2.15
N PHE A 20 2.30 -14.78 -1.30
CA PHE A 20 2.11 -15.09 0.11
C PHE A 20 1.90 -13.87 1.00
N ASN A 21 2.29 -12.66 0.58
CA ASN A 21 2.19 -11.45 1.40
C ASN A 21 1.39 -10.29 0.78
N CYS A 22 1.07 -10.35 -0.52
CA CYS A 22 0.43 -9.23 -1.21
C CYS A 22 -0.94 -8.85 -0.65
N ASN A 23 -1.69 -9.83 -0.13
CA ASN A 23 -2.97 -9.60 0.53
C ASN A 23 -2.81 -8.92 1.89
N PHE A 24 -1.75 -9.25 2.62
CA PHE A 24 -1.41 -8.60 3.88
C PHE A 24 -1.02 -7.14 3.64
N PHE A 25 -0.12 -6.87 2.68
CA PHE A 25 0.25 -5.51 2.27
C PHE A 25 -0.98 -4.65 1.94
N ALA A 26 -1.88 -5.14 1.08
CA ALA A 26 -3.08 -4.40 0.72
C ALA A 26 -4.03 -4.16 1.92
N SER A 27 -4.07 -5.08 2.88
CA SER A 27 -4.86 -4.91 4.11
C SER A 27 -4.26 -3.84 5.00
N GLU A 28 -2.93 -3.78 5.12
CA GLU A 28 -2.24 -2.75 5.90
C GLU A 28 -2.41 -1.36 5.31
N VAL A 29 -2.33 -1.21 3.98
CA VAL A 29 -2.64 0.06 3.31
C VAL A 29 -4.06 0.52 3.67
N LYS A 30 -5.05 -0.37 3.53
CA LYS A 30 -6.46 -0.04 3.83
C LYS A 30 -6.68 0.28 5.30
N ARG A 31 -6.01 -0.43 6.20
CA ARG A 31 -6.06 -0.18 7.65
C ARG A 31 -5.51 1.21 7.97
N CYS A 32 -4.37 1.59 7.38
CA CYS A 32 -3.79 2.92 7.55
C CYS A 32 -4.71 4.03 7.05
N ILE A 33 -5.39 3.83 5.92
CA ILE A 33 -6.39 4.79 5.42
C ILE A 33 -7.58 4.90 6.38
N ALA A 34 -8.08 3.77 6.89
CA ALA A 34 -9.24 3.75 7.78
C ALA A 34 -8.96 4.37 9.17
N GLU A 35 -7.70 4.30 9.62
CA GLU A 35 -7.26 4.89 10.90
C GLU A 35 -6.88 6.38 10.79
N ALA A 36 -6.87 6.95 9.58
CA ALA A 36 -6.53 8.35 9.39
C ALA A 36 -7.60 9.27 10.02
N MET A 37 -7.16 10.29 10.75
CA MET A 37 -8.06 11.26 11.40
C MET A 37 -8.74 12.19 10.39
N GLU A 38 -8.10 12.43 9.25
CA GLU A 38 -8.60 13.25 8.15
C GLU A 38 -8.76 12.40 6.89
N PRO A 39 -9.64 12.80 5.95
CA PRO A 39 -9.78 12.12 4.67
C PRO A 39 -8.44 12.01 3.92
N VAL A 40 -8.11 10.80 3.47
CA VAL A 40 -6.89 10.54 2.70
C VAL A 40 -7.18 10.72 1.22
N GLU A 41 -6.45 11.62 0.57
CA GLU A 41 -6.57 11.88 -0.88
C GLU A 41 -5.47 11.18 -1.70
N THR A 42 -4.34 10.86 -1.06
CA THR A 42 -3.17 10.26 -1.73
C THR A 42 -2.49 9.25 -0.81
N VAL A 43 -1.98 8.16 -1.38
CA VAL A 43 -1.23 7.10 -0.70
C VAL A 43 0.09 6.89 -1.43
N LEU A 44 1.19 7.34 -0.85
CA LEU A 44 2.53 7.06 -1.36
C LEU A 44 3.03 5.72 -0.81
N ILE A 45 3.37 4.81 -1.72
CA ILE A 45 4.12 3.60 -1.42
C ILE A 45 5.59 3.91 -1.64
N ASP A 46 6.36 3.98 -0.56
CA ASP A 46 7.81 3.98 -0.65
C ASP A 46 8.26 2.56 -0.96
N ALA A 47 8.74 2.34 -2.19
CA ALA A 47 9.18 1.06 -2.71
C ALA A 47 10.71 0.90 -2.69
N GLU A 48 11.47 1.79 -2.05
CA GLU A 48 12.94 1.75 -2.04
C GLU A 48 13.50 0.41 -1.54
N ALA A 49 12.83 -0.19 -0.55
CA ALA A 49 13.23 -1.48 0.02
C ALA A 49 12.63 -2.71 -0.69
N MET A 50 11.80 -2.55 -1.73
CA MET A 50 11.23 -3.68 -2.48
C MET A 50 12.24 -4.18 -3.52
N ASN A 51 12.78 -5.38 -3.30
CA ASN A 51 13.75 -6.04 -4.17
C ASN A 51 13.08 -6.81 -5.32
N ASP A 52 11.92 -7.42 -5.08
CA ASP A 52 11.20 -8.20 -6.09
C ASP A 52 9.68 -8.11 -5.96
N ILE A 53 8.98 -8.25 -7.09
CA ILE A 53 7.52 -8.31 -7.19
C ILE A 53 7.14 -9.44 -8.15
N ASP A 54 6.49 -10.49 -7.67
CA ASP A 54 5.97 -11.55 -8.54
C ASP A 54 4.68 -11.11 -9.26
N ILE A 55 4.24 -11.90 -10.25
CA ILE A 55 3.02 -11.56 -11.03
C ILE A 55 1.77 -11.42 -10.15
N THR A 56 1.67 -12.18 -9.05
CA THR A 56 0.54 -12.10 -8.13
C THR A 56 0.60 -10.81 -7.29
N GLY A 57 1.78 -10.43 -6.84
CA GLY A 57 2.05 -9.16 -6.17
C GLY A 57 1.73 -7.96 -7.05
N ALA A 58 2.18 -7.98 -8.31
CA ALA A 58 1.87 -6.93 -9.29
C ALA A 58 0.37 -6.82 -9.57
N ASP A 59 -0.31 -7.94 -9.84
CA ASP A 59 -1.76 -7.98 -10.01
C ASP A 59 -2.49 -7.43 -8.78
N ARG A 60 -1.96 -7.70 -7.59
CA ARG A 60 -2.56 -7.19 -6.35
C ARG A 60 -2.38 -5.69 -6.20
N LEU A 61 -1.24 -5.11 -6.59
CA LEU A 61 -1.04 -3.65 -6.62
C LEU A 61 -1.99 -2.96 -7.60
N ILE A 62 -2.18 -3.52 -8.80
CA ILE A 62 -3.12 -2.99 -9.79
C ILE A 62 -4.55 -3.00 -9.24
N LYS A 63 -4.95 -4.10 -8.60
CA LYS A 63 -6.27 -4.20 -7.94
C LYS A 63 -6.41 -3.18 -6.82
N LEU A 64 -5.40 -3.04 -5.96
CA LEU A 64 -5.40 -2.05 -4.89
C LEU A 64 -5.53 -0.63 -5.44
N ASN A 65 -4.74 -0.26 -6.45
CA ASN A 65 -4.83 1.04 -7.12
C ASN A 65 -6.24 1.29 -7.66
N THR A 66 -6.86 0.29 -8.30
CA THR A 66 -8.23 0.40 -8.82
C THR A 66 -9.25 0.61 -7.69
N GLU A 67 -9.10 -0.10 -6.58
CA GLU A 67 -9.97 0.02 -5.41
C GLU A 67 -9.85 1.40 -4.74
N LEU A 68 -8.64 1.96 -4.66
CA LEU A 68 -8.38 3.30 -4.12
C LEU A 68 -8.91 4.40 -5.04
N ASN A 69 -8.67 4.29 -6.36
CA ASN A 69 -9.19 5.26 -7.33
C ASN A 69 -10.71 5.34 -7.34
N ARG A 70 -11.42 4.23 -7.12
CA ARG A 70 -12.90 4.23 -6.95
C ARG A 70 -13.37 5.05 -5.75
N LYS A 71 -12.49 5.35 -4.80
CA LYS A 71 -12.73 6.19 -3.63
C LYS A 71 -12.13 7.60 -3.77
N ASN A 72 -11.69 7.97 -4.98
CA ASN A 72 -10.95 9.21 -5.26
C ASN A 72 -9.64 9.33 -4.47
N ILE A 73 -9.00 8.21 -4.14
CA ILE A 73 -7.69 8.17 -3.49
C ILE A 73 -6.66 7.78 -4.55
N VAL A 74 -5.67 8.64 -4.77
CA VAL A 74 -4.56 8.39 -5.70
C VAL A 74 -3.48 7.56 -5.00
N MET A 75 -2.88 6.60 -5.69
CA MET A 75 -1.75 5.81 -5.20
C MET A 75 -0.52 6.06 -6.07
#